data_AF-A0A0N9IBW9-F1
#
_entry.id   AF-A0A0N9IBW9-F1
#
_cell.length_a   1.000
_cell.length_b   1.000
_cell.length_c   1.000
_cell.angle_alpha   90.00
_cell.angle_beta   90.00
_cell.angle_gamma   90.00
#
_symmetry.space_group_name_H-M   'P 1'
#
loop_
_entity.id
_entity.type
_entity.pdbx_description
1 polymer ?
#
loop_
_entity_poly.entity_id
_entity_poly.type
_entity_poly.pdbx_seq_one_letter_code
_entity_poly.pdbx_strand_id
1 'polypeptide(L)'
;MPSAYFVAALKCPACGTTSPADESTELVTPLADSGFWTVGESDPDFTWRAIRVHYPVLREPAAGEPIQLLATWTCPACGSVGWARITFEDTVISAIAAVPLDVPTVSAAHAIDEDVAQSYERLTGEQLFPGGDIHIEFRARLLAALTQGGVSGHAASSSA
;
A
#
# COMPACT_ATOMS: atom_id res chain seq x y z
N MET A 1 -21.91 8.78 -1.14
CA MET A 1 -21.39 8.45 -2.49
C MET A 1 -21.06 6.98 -2.47
N PRO A 2 -21.35 6.21 -3.52
CA PRO A 2 -20.87 4.83 -3.56
C PRO A 2 -19.33 4.84 -3.53
N SER A 3 -18.75 3.82 -2.91
CA SER A 3 -17.30 3.59 -2.83
C SER A 3 -16.99 2.27 -3.52
N ALA A 4 -15.86 2.20 -4.21
CA ALA A 4 -15.32 0.96 -4.73
C ALA A 4 -14.28 0.38 -3.77
N TYR A 5 -14.24 -0.94 -3.65
CA TYR A 5 -13.32 -1.65 -2.77
C TYR A 5 -12.65 -2.78 -3.53
N PHE A 6 -11.35 -2.95 -3.32
CA PHE A 6 -10.73 -4.26 -3.60
C PHE A 6 -11.08 -5.21 -2.45
N VAL A 7 -11.42 -6.46 -2.75
CA VAL A 7 -11.80 -7.44 -1.73
C VAL A 7 -10.96 -8.70 -1.84
N ALA A 8 -10.35 -9.10 -0.72
CA ALA A 8 -9.55 -10.31 -0.61
C ALA A 8 -9.45 -10.78 0.84
N ALA A 9 -9.14 -12.07 1.03
CA ALA A 9 -8.83 -12.59 2.35
C ALA A 9 -7.42 -12.13 2.76
N LEU A 10 -7.33 -11.21 3.73
CA LEU A 10 -6.07 -10.58 4.13
C LEU A 10 -5.69 -10.97 5.55
N LYS A 11 -4.52 -11.60 5.73
CA LYS A 11 -4.00 -11.94 7.05
C LYS A 11 -3.39 -10.70 7.70
N CYS A 12 -3.93 -10.30 8.85
CA CYS A 12 -3.44 -9.18 9.63
C CYS A 12 -2.06 -9.50 10.24
N PRO A 13 -1.02 -8.68 9.99
CA PRO A 13 0.28 -8.90 10.60
C PRO A 13 0.29 -8.59 12.10
N ALA A 14 -0.65 -7.78 12.60
CA ALA A 14 -0.70 -7.38 14.01
C ALA A 14 -1.36 -8.43 14.91
N CYS A 15 -2.53 -8.97 14.52
CA CYS A 15 -3.28 -9.92 15.35
C CYS A 15 -3.34 -11.35 14.77
N GLY A 16 -2.86 -11.56 13.54
CA GLY A 16 -2.87 -12.87 12.89
C GLY A 16 -4.22 -13.31 12.30
N THR A 17 -5.30 -12.59 12.58
CA THR A 17 -6.63 -12.85 12.03
C THR A 17 -6.67 -12.61 10.53
N THR A 18 -7.34 -13.50 9.80
CA THR A 18 -7.63 -13.30 8.37
C THR A 18 -8.95 -12.57 8.23
N SER A 19 -8.92 -11.38 7.64
CA SER A 19 -10.12 -10.63 7.29
C SER A 19 -10.89 -11.34 6.19
N PRO A 20 -12.23 -11.26 6.19
CA PRO A 20 -13.04 -11.75 5.09
C PRO A 20 -12.81 -10.93 3.81
N ALA A 21 -13.10 -11.53 2.66
CA ALA A 21 -13.02 -10.87 1.35
C ALA A 21 -14.30 -10.05 1.08
N ASP A 22 -14.52 -9.02 1.89
CA ASP A 22 -15.67 -8.13 1.79
C ASP A 22 -15.29 -6.68 2.18
N GLU A 23 -16.29 -5.81 2.23
CA GLU A 23 -16.15 -4.37 2.51
C GLU A 23 -15.56 -4.05 3.89
N SER A 24 -15.57 -5.01 4.84
CA SER A 24 -15.09 -4.78 6.21
C SER A 24 -13.58 -4.52 6.32
N THR A 25 -12.82 -4.80 5.25
CA THR A 25 -11.39 -4.47 5.18
C THR A 25 -11.12 -3.02 4.80
N GLU A 26 -12.13 -2.28 4.32
CA GLU A 26 -12.01 -0.88 3.91
C GLU A 26 -10.85 -0.61 2.92
N LEU A 27 -10.51 -1.59 2.07
CA LEU A 27 -9.50 -1.43 1.01
C LEU A 27 -10.10 -0.64 -0.17
N VAL A 28 -10.39 0.64 0.08
CA VAL A 28 -11.06 1.58 -0.82
C VAL A 28 -10.18 1.90 -2.03
N THR A 29 -10.80 2.10 -3.19
CA THR A 29 -10.09 2.56 -4.38
C THR A 29 -10.83 3.69 -5.11
N PRO A 30 -10.13 4.76 -5.54
CA PRO A 30 -10.67 5.76 -6.47
C PRO A 30 -10.65 5.32 -7.94
N LEU A 31 -10.13 4.13 -8.27
CA LEU A 31 -10.02 3.68 -9.67
C LEU A 31 -11.36 3.29 -10.30
N ALA A 32 -12.41 3.13 -9.49
CA ALA A 32 -13.75 2.78 -9.95
C ALA A 32 -14.80 3.53 -9.10
N ASP A 33 -15.97 3.77 -9.69
CA ASP A 33 -17.03 4.54 -9.03
C ASP A 33 -17.73 3.75 -7.91
N SER A 34 -17.83 2.42 -8.05
CA SER A 34 -18.52 1.55 -7.08
C SER A 34 -18.17 0.08 -7.28
N GLY A 35 -18.45 -0.76 -6.28
CA GLY A 35 -18.41 -2.21 -6.40
C GLY A 35 -17.33 -2.88 -5.55
N PHE A 36 -17.33 -4.21 -5.61
CA PHE A 36 -16.35 -5.07 -4.94
C PHE A 36 -15.52 -5.76 -6.01
N TRP A 37 -14.23 -5.51 -6.01
CA TRP A 37 -13.31 -5.93 -7.04
C TRP A 37 -12.35 -7.01 -6.50
N THR A 38 -12.46 -8.22 -7.00
CA THR A 38 -11.68 -9.39 -6.59
C THR A 38 -10.74 -9.89 -7.68
N VAL A 39 -9.91 -10.87 -7.34
CA VAL A 39 -8.99 -11.50 -8.29
C VAL A 39 -9.75 -12.13 -9.46
N GLY A 40 -9.28 -11.85 -10.68
CA GLY A 40 -9.86 -12.29 -11.94
C GLY A 40 -10.84 -11.29 -12.57
N GLU A 41 -11.25 -10.25 -11.84
CA GLU A 41 -12.09 -9.19 -12.39
C GLU A 41 -11.25 -8.14 -13.13
N SER A 42 -11.90 -7.47 -14.09
CA SER A 42 -11.25 -6.52 -14.99
C SER A 42 -12.03 -5.23 -15.09
N ASP A 43 -11.33 -4.11 -15.16
CA ASP A 43 -11.91 -2.80 -15.41
C ASP A 43 -11.00 -1.98 -16.35
N PRO A 44 -11.54 -1.25 -17.35
CA PRO A 44 -10.73 -0.43 -18.25
C PRO A 44 -9.88 0.65 -17.56
N ASP A 45 -10.21 1.03 -16.33
CA ASP A 45 -9.46 2.00 -15.53
C ASP A 45 -8.42 1.34 -14.61
N PHE A 46 -8.30 0.00 -14.58
CA PHE A 46 -7.20 -0.71 -13.93
C PHE A 46 -5.91 -0.67 -14.76
N THR A 47 -5.50 0.52 -15.15
CA THR A 47 -4.34 0.78 -16.00
C THR A 47 -3.32 1.68 -15.31
N TRP A 48 -2.07 1.64 -15.78
CA TRP A 48 -1.02 2.53 -15.29
C TRP A 48 -1.43 4.01 -15.43
N ARG A 49 -2.11 4.36 -16.52
CA ARG A 49 -2.54 5.73 -16.81
C ARG A 49 -3.49 6.27 -15.74
N ALA A 50 -4.43 5.47 -15.26
CA ALA A 50 -5.35 5.88 -14.19
C ALA A 50 -4.64 5.87 -12.83
N ILE A 51 -3.87 4.83 -12.54
CA ILE A 51 -3.16 4.68 -11.25
C ILE A 51 -2.25 5.90 -10.98
N ARG A 52 -1.45 6.33 -11.96
CA ARG A 52 -0.55 7.49 -11.77
C ARG A 52 -1.24 8.84 -11.56
N VAL A 53 -2.55 8.92 -11.78
CA VAL A 53 -3.36 10.13 -11.53
C VAL A 53 -3.80 10.18 -10.08
N HIS A 54 -4.12 9.03 -9.48
CA HIS A 54 -4.71 8.95 -8.14
C HIS A 54 -3.72 8.62 -7.04
N TYR A 55 -2.56 8.04 -7.36
CA TYR A 55 -1.62 7.54 -6.35
C TYR A 55 -0.22 8.14 -6.52
N PRO A 56 0.49 8.42 -5.40
CA PRO A 56 1.92 8.67 -5.41
C PRO A 56 2.70 7.61 -6.20
N VAL A 57 3.45 8.07 -7.20
CA VAL A 57 4.25 7.20 -8.09
C VAL A 57 5.61 6.88 -7.46
N LEU A 58 5.90 5.60 -7.31
CA LEU A 58 7.22 5.09 -6.90
C LEU A 58 8.14 4.90 -8.11
N ARG A 59 7.62 4.29 -9.18
CA ARG A 59 8.31 4.13 -10.46
C ARG A 59 7.31 3.79 -11.55
N GLU A 60 7.68 4.04 -12.80
CA GLU A 60 6.92 3.60 -13.95
C GLU A 60 7.15 2.09 -14.21
N PRO A 61 6.10 1.30 -14.52
CA PRO A 61 6.25 -0.09 -14.96
C PRO A 61 6.95 -0.16 -16.33
N ALA A 62 7.79 -1.17 -16.52
CA ALA A 62 8.32 -1.49 -17.84
C ALA A 62 7.21 -2.02 -18.77
N ALA A 63 7.47 -2.02 -20.08
CA ALA A 63 6.52 -2.57 -21.06
C ALA A 63 6.24 -4.06 -20.78
N GLY A 64 4.96 -4.40 -20.58
CA GLY A 64 4.52 -5.75 -20.26
C GLY A 64 4.77 -6.19 -18.82
N GLU A 65 5.28 -5.31 -17.95
CA GLU A 65 5.43 -5.60 -16.53
C GLU A 65 4.06 -5.48 -15.82
N PRO A 66 3.67 -6.45 -14.98
CA PRO A 66 2.47 -6.32 -14.15
C PRO A 66 2.56 -5.12 -13.20
N ILE A 67 1.51 -4.32 -13.15
CA ILE A 67 1.46 -3.13 -12.29
C ILE A 67 1.25 -3.60 -10.86
N GLN A 68 1.95 -2.97 -9.92
CA GLN A 68 1.88 -3.31 -8.49
C GLN A 68 1.55 -2.03 -7.71
N LEU A 69 0.34 -2.00 -7.16
CA LEU A 69 -0.16 -0.92 -6.32
C LEU A 69 -0.12 -1.37 -4.85
N LEU A 70 0.41 -0.52 -3.97
CA LEU A 70 0.32 -0.70 -2.53
C LEU A 70 -0.83 0.15 -1.99
N ALA A 71 -1.81 -0.49 -1.34
CA ALA A 71 -2.96 0.18 -0.74
C ALA A 71 -3.11 -0.21 0.74
N THR A 72 -3.72 0.67 1.53
CA THR A 72 -3.97 0.43 2.95
C THR A 72 -5.31 -0.26 3.18
N TRP A 73 -5.39 -1.06 4.23
CA TRP A 73 -6.64 -1.67 4.69
C TRP A 73 -6.71 -1.66 6.20
N THR A 74 -7.92 -1.62 6.75
CA THR A 74 -8.17 -1.67 8.19
C THR A 74 -8.52 -3.10 8.58
N CYS A 75 -7.83 -3.65 9.59
CA CYS A 75 -8.23 -4.96 10.11
C CYS A 75 -9.51 -4.85 10.93
N PRO A 76 -10.63 -5.51 10.54
CA PRO A 76 -11.89 -5.42 11.27
C PRO A 76 -11.82 -6.05 12.66
N ALA A 77 -10.84 -6.92 12.91
CA ALA A 77 -10.69 -7.60 14.21
C ALA A 77 -9.97 -6.75 15.26
N CYS A 78 -8.97 -5.95 14.88
CA CYS A 78 -8.15 -5.20 15.83
C CYS A 78 -7.92 -3.72 15.49
N GLY A 79 -8.50 -3.22 14.39
CA GLY A 79 -8.42 -1.83 13.96
C GLY A 79 -7.05 -1.37 13.45
N SER A 80 -6.06 -2.27 13.36
CA SER A 80 -4.74 -1.91 12.85
C SER A 80 -4.78 -1.70 11.34
N VAL A 81 -4.10 -0.67 10.85
CA VAL A 81 -3.87 -0.46 9.43
C VAL A 81 -2.78 -1.42 8.93
N GLY A 82 -3.11 -2.18 7.88
CA GLY A 82 -2.19 -3.04 7.15
C GLY A 82 -1.95 -2.53 5.72
N TRP A 83 -0.98 -3.15 5.04
CA TRP A 83 -0.71 -2.91 3.63
C TRP A 83 -1.10 -4.12 2.80
N ALA A 84 -1.67 -3.87 1.64
CA ALA A 84 -1.97 -4.86 0.62
C ALA A 84 -1.29 -4.47 -0.69
N ARG A 85 -0.80 -5.47 -1.41
CA ARG A 85 -0.36 -5.32 -2.79
C ARG A 85 -1.44 -5.84 -3.72
N ILE A 86 -1.88 -4.97 -4.62
CA ILE A 86 -2.75 -5.31 -5.74
C ILE A 86 -1.89 -5.38 -7.00
N THR A 87 -1.99 -6.49 -7.72
CA THR A 87 -1.27 -6.72 -8.97
C THR A 87 -2.25 -6.70 -10.13
N PHE A 88 -1.94 -5.92 -11.16
CA PHE A 88 -2.73 -5.84 -12.38
C PHE A 88 -1.92 -6.37 -13.56
N GLU A 89 -2.51 -7.32 -14.29
CA GLU A 89 -2.02 -7.78 -15.59
C GLU A 89 -2.96 -7.22 -16.65
N ASP A 90 -2.44 -6.29 -17.47
CA ASP A 90 -3.23 -5.42 -18.34
C ASP A 90 -4.28 -4.60 -17.56
N THR A 91 -5.53 -5.07 -17.55
CA THR A 91 -6.67 -4.47 -16.84
C THR A 91 -7.31 -5.43 -15.84
N VAL A 92 -6.70 -6.60 -15.61
CA VAL A 92 -7.23 -7.67 -14.75
C VAL A 92 -6.50 -7.66 -13.42
N ILE A 93 -7.24 -7.77 -12.32
CA ILE A 93 -6.64 -8.00 -10.99
C ILE A 93 -6.11 -9.44 -10.94
N SER A 94 -4.79 -9.62 -11.02
CA SER A 94 -4.17 -10.95 -10.99
C SER A 94 -3.87 -11.42 -9.57
N ALA A 95 -3.66 -10.51 -8.62
CA ALA A 95 -3.44 -10.85 -7.22
C ALA A 95 -3.78 -9.70 -6.27
N ILE A 96 -4.27 -10.05 -5.07
CA ILE A 96 -4.38 -9.14 -3.91
C ILE A 96 -3.80 -9.89 -2.70
N ALA A 97 -2.81 -9.32 -2.03
CA ALA A 97 -2.16 -9.98 -0.90
C ALA A 97 -1.70 -8.99 0.18
N ALA A 98 -1.80 -9.38 1.45
CA ALA A 98 -1.23 -8.62 2.56
C ALA A 98 0.32 -8.66 2.47
N VAL A 99 0.96 -7.50 2.63
CA VAL A 99 2.41 -7.35 2.54
C VAL A 99 2.93 -6.43 3.65
N PRO A 100 4.18 -6.56 4.10
CA PRO A 100 4.81 -5.59 4.99
C PRO A 100 5.12 -4.28 4.25
N LEU A 101 5.15 -3.17 4.96
CA LEU A 101 5.77 -1.94 4.46
C LEU A 101 7.28 -2.00 4.74
N ASP A 102 8.03 -2.53 3.78
CA ASP A 102 9.49 -2.68 3.86
C ASP A 102 10.19 -2.28 2.55
N VAL A 103 11.52 -2.26 2.58
CA VAL A 103 12.34 -1.86 1.42
C VAL A 103 12.07 -2.75 0.19
N PRO A 104 12.06 -4.09 0.29
CA PRO A 104 11.71 -4.95 -0.85
C PRO A 104 10.35 -4.65 -1.45
N THR A 105 9.33 -4.49 -0.62
CA THR A 105 7.94 -4.27 -1.07
C THR A 105 7.79 -2.92 -1.77
N VAL A 106 8.32 -1.85 -1.18
CA VAL A 106 8.29 -0.50 -1.79
C VAL A 106 9.15 -0.44 -3.06
N SER A 107 10.26 -1.17 -3.11
CA SER A 107 11.12 -1.19 -4.30
C SER A 107 10.48 -1.90 -5.49
N ALA A 108 9.67 -2.92 -5.24
CA ALA A 108 8.96 -3.67 -6.28
C ALA A 108 7.69 -2.96 -6.78
N ALA A 109 7.04 -2.17 -5.93
CA ALA A 109 5.80 -1.47 -6.26
C ALA A 109 6.01 -0.30 -7.23
N HIS A 110 4.92 0.06 -7.93
CA HIS A 110 4.87 1.12 -8.93
C HIS A 110 4.18 2.39 -8.40
N ALA A 111 3.15 2.20 -7.59
CA ALA A 111 2.44 3.26 -6.90
C ALA A 111 2.05 2.81 -5.49
N ILE A 112 1.75 3.78 -4.63
CA ILE A 112 1.42 3.56 -3.22
C ILE A 112 0.36 4.55 -2.76
N ASP A 113 -0.47 4.12 -1.82
CA ASP A 113 -1.45 4.97 -1.13
C ASP A 113 -0.80 6.19 -0.46
N GLU A 114 -1.55 7.30 -0.38
CA GLU A 114 -1.11 8.52 0.30
C GLU A 114 -0.95 8.32 1.81
N ASP A 115 -1.63 7.32 2.38
CA ASP A 115 -1.47 6.88 3.78
C ASP A 115 -0.03 6.45 4.14
N VAL A 116 0.85 6.27 3.15
CA VAL A 116 2.29 6.10 3.38
C VAL A 116 2.88 7.27 4.16
N ALA A 117 2.31 8.48 4.04
CA ALA A 117 2.73 9.65 4.83
C ALA A 117 2.56 9.42 6.33
N GLN A 118 1.42 8.86 6.76
CA GLN A 118 1.17 8.54 8.17
C GLN A 118 2.12 7.46 8.67
N SER A 119 2.41 6.46 7.82
CA SER A 119 3.36 5.40 8.17
C SER A 119 4.79 5.94 8.30
N TYR A 120 5.20 6.85 7.40
CA TYR A 120 6.49 7.53 7.45
C TYR A 120 6.64 8.39 8.70
N GLU A 121 5.66 9.24 9.02
CA GLU A 121 5.69 10.10 10.20
C GLU A 121 5.79 9.29 11.49
N ARG A 122 5.10 8.14 11.56
CA ARG A 122 5.23 7.23 12.72
C ARG A 122 6.62 6.62 12.86
N LEU A 123 7.34 6.44 11.75
CA LEU A 123 8.69 5.87 11.73
C LEU A 123 9.77 6.91 12.03
N THR A 124 9.62 8.14 11.54
CA THR A 124 10.68 9.16 11.56
C THR A 124 10.39 10.35 12.48
N GLY A 125 9.12 10.58 12.82
CA GLY A 125 8.66 11.81 13.46
C GLY A 125 8.55 13.00 12.50
N GLU A 126 8.71 12.79 11.19
CA GLU A 126 8.70 13.85 10.16
C GLU A 126 7.56 13.66 9.15
N GLN A 127 7.11 14.76 8.55
CA GLN A 127 6.17 14.69 7.43
C GLN A 127 6.87 14.24 6.14
N LEU A 128 6.23 13.30 5.44
CA LEU A 128 6.69 12.83 4.13
C LEU A 128 6.40 13.85 3.02
N PHE A 129 5.20 14.45 3.05
CA PHE A 129 4.71 15.45 2.10
C PHE A 129 4.53 16.81 2.81
N PRO A 130 5.61 17.54 3.11
CA PRO A 130 5.50 18.83 3.77
C PRO A 130 4.69 19.81 2.88
N GLY A 131 3.63 20.39 3.43
CA GLY A 131 2.74 21.28 2.68
C GLY A 131 1.70 20.57 1.79
N GLY A 132 1.64 19.24 1.82
CA GLY A 132 0.63 18.44 1.10
C GLY A 132 1.02 18.03 -0.32
N ASP A 133 2.17 18.48 -0.83
CA ASP A 133 2.63 18.16 -2.18
C ASP A 133 3.49 16.88 -2.20
N ILE A 134 3.21 16.00 -3.17
CA ILE A 134 4.01 14.79 -3.41
C ILE A 134 5.29 15.20 -4.15
N HIS A 135 6.39 15.33 -3.40
CA HIS A 135 7.70 15.67 -3.95
C HIS A 135 8.37 14.48 -4.64
N ILE A 136 9.09 14.73 -5.74
CA ILE A 136 9.82 13.70 -6.51
C ILE A 136 10.80 12.86 -5.66
N GLU A 137 11.27 13.39 -4.53
CA GLU A 137 12.23 12.75 -3.63
C GLU A 137 11.59 11.87 -2.55
N PHE A 138 10.25 11.85 -2.44
CA PHE A 138 9.57 11.15 -1.34
C PHE A 138 9.94 9.66 -1.29
N ARG A 139 10.09 9.01 -2.45
CA ARG A 139 10.51 7.61 -2.55
C ARG A 139 11.87 7.39 -1.91
N ALA A 140 12.85 8.25 -2.18
CA ALA A 140 14.18 8.11 -1.63
C ALA A 140 14.16 8.28 -0.09
N ARG A 141 13.40 9.26 0.41
CA ARG A 141 13.18 9.45 1.86
C ARG A 141 12.53 8.24 2.50
N LEU A 142 11.47 7.70 1.88
CA LEU A 142 10.75 6.52 2.37
C LEU A 142 11.68 5.30 2.45
N LEU A 143 12.43 5.01 1.39
CA LEU A 143 13.36 3.87 1.37
C LEU A 143 14.48 4.03 2.42
N ALA A 144 15.00 5.24 2.61
CA ALA A 144 16.00 5.52 3.65
C ALA A 144 15.43 5.27 5.05
N ALA A 145 14.22 5.78 5.33
CA ALA A 145 13.55 5.58 6.62
C ALA A 145 13.26 4.11 6.91
N LEU A 146 12.79 3.35 5.92
CA LEU A 146 12.55 1.91 6.07
C LEU A 146 13.84 1.12 6.32
N THR A 147 14.96 1.55 5.73
CA THR A 147 16.28 0.94 5.98
C THR A 147 16.75 1.20 7.40
N GLN A 148 16.54 2.41 7.93
CA GLN A 148 16.97 2.81 9.27
C GLN A 148 16.05 2.24 10.37
N GLY A 149 14.74 2.19 10.13
CA GLY A 149 13.74 1.63 11.05
C GLY A 149 13.84 0.11 11.24
N GLY A 150 14.43 -0.60 10.27
CA GLY A 150 14.72 -2.03 10.37
C GLY A 150 15.89 -2.39 11.30
N VAL A 151 16.66 -1.40 11.78
CA VAL A 151 17.85 -1.61 12.63
C VAL A 151 17.53 -1.45 14.13
N SER A 152 16.29 -1.09 14.50
CA SER A 152 15.89 -0.94 15.91
C SER A 152 15.54 -2.28 16.58
N GLY A 153 16.51 -3.19 16.59
CA GLY A 153 16.53 -4.39 17.40
C GLY A 153 17.85 -4.49 18.16
N HIS A 154 17.80 -4.30 19.49
CA HIS A 154 18.88 -4.46 20.47
C HIS A 154 20.00 -3.41 20.51
N ALA A 155 19.81 -2.40 21.35
CA ALA A 155 20.83 -2.00 22.32
C ALA A 155 20.15 -1.81 23.67
N ALA A 156 19.93 -2.93 24.37
CA ALA A 156 19.61 -2.91 25.78
C ALA A 156 20.77 -2.23 26.52
N SER A 157 20.40 -1.30 27.38
CA SER A 157 21.26 -0.68 28.37
C SER A 157 22.06 -1.73 29.14
N SER A 158 23.37 -1.54 29.22
CA SER A 158 24.15 -2.00 30.35
C SER A 158 25.01 -0.84 30.82
N SER A 159 24.48 -0.15 31.82
CA SER A 159 25.29 0.59 32.79
C SER A 159 26.05 -0.42 33.64
N ALA A 160 27.37 -0.29 33.69
CA ALA A 160 28.21 -0.60 34.84
C ALA A 160 29.51 0.20 34.71
#